data_AF-A0A4S4KXA6-F1
#
_entry.id   AF-A0A4S4KXA6-F1
#
_cell.length_a   1.000
_cell.length_b   1.000
_cell.length_c   1.000
_cell.angle_alpha   90.00
_cell.angle_beta   90.00
_cell.angle_gamma   90.00
#
_symmetry.space_group_name_H-M   'P 1'
#
loop_
_entity.id
_entity.type
_entity.pdbx_description
1 polymer ?
#
loop_
_entity_poly.entity_id
_entity_poly.type
_entity_poly.pdbx_seq_one_letter_code
_entity_poly.pdbx_strand_id
1 'polypeptide(L)'
;AKHYFEVPLARAYDIYKEALSSVAGTARTAQGPSMSASPGKIQVVGITTVPTASGPEKVFVLRFVQARNPAWMKETFFAKFDEHASWLSDLKPAFGAKEFFYEAEYRDLVGREGASGQLFPSSDLMKYKLRTRPYA
;
A
#
# COMPACT_ATOMS: atom_id res chain seq x y z
N ALA A 1 7.63 6.46 -21.83
CA ALA A 1 6.68 7.30 -21.08
C ALA A 1 7.03 7.44 -19.59
N LYS A 2 7.51 6.39 -18.88
CA LYS A 2 7.91 6.45 -17.44
C LYS A 2 8.84 7.63 -17.11
N HIS A 3 9.95 7.78 -17.84
CA HIS A 3 11.01 8.76 -17.53
C HIS A 3 10.61 10.24 -17.49
N TYR A 4 9.49 10.63 -18.13
CA TYR A 4 9.12 12.06 -18.23
C TYR A 4 8.08 12.50 -17.21
N PHE A 5 7.37 11.56 -16.57
CA PHE A 5 6.23 11.88 -15.70
C PHE A 5 6.26 11.17 -14.34
N GLU A 6 7.30 10.37 -14.07
CA GLU A 6 7.40 9.70 -12.78
C GLU A 6 7.89 10.64 -11.69
N VAL A 7 7.20 10.60 -10.55
CA VAL A 7 7.64 11.24 -9.32
C VAL A 7 7.91 10.11 -8.33
N PRO A 8 9.11 10.00 -7.74
CA PRO A 8 9.37 8.99 -6.72
C PRO A 8 8.41 9.13 -5.55
N LEU A 9 7.98 7.99 -4.98
CA LEU A 9 7.01 7.96 -3.89
C LEU A 9 7.51 8.73 -2.66
N ALA A 10 8.82 8.67 -2.40
CA ALA A 10 9.48 9.47 -1.38
C ALA A 10 9.27 10.96 -1.62
N ARG A 11 9.54 11.43 -2.85
CA ARG A 11 9.38 12.84 -3.23
C ARG A 11 7.91 13.29 -3.16
N ALA A 12 6.99 12.45 -3.64
CA ALA A 12 5.57 12.74 -3.57
C ALA A 12 5.08 12.90 -2.12
N TYR A 13 5.60 12.05 -1.21
CA TYR A 13 5.29 12.14 0.22
C TYR A 13 5.85 13.40 0.85
N ASP A 14 7.07 13.80 0.51
CA ASP A 14 7.68 15.04 1.01
C ASP A 14 6.89 16.28 0.57
N ILE A 15 6.50 16.36 -0.71
CA ILE A 15 5.67 17.45 -1.23
C ILE A 15 4.33 17.52 -0.47
N TYR A 16 3.68 16.37 -0.27
CA TYR A 16 2.43 16.29 0.49
C TYR A 16 2.61 16.76 1.94
N LYS A 17 3.68 16.32 2.61
CA LYS A 17 3.99 16.70 3.99
C LYS A 17 4.24 18.20 4.10
N GLU A 18 5.02 18.77 3.18
CA GLU A 18 5.31 20.21 3.13
C GLU A 18 4.03 21.03 2.93
N ALA A 19 3.21 20.66 1.95
CA ALA A 19 1.95 21.33 1.66
C ALA A 19 0.96 21.27 2.85
N LEU A 20 0.82 20.13 3.51
CA LEU A 20 -0.07 20.04 4.68
C LEU A 20 0.48 20.79 5.90
N SER A 21 1.80 20.87 6.05
CA SER A 21 2.43 21.59 7.16
C SER A 21 2.26 23.11 7.06
N SER A 22 2.05 23.62 5.84
CA SER A 22 1.94 25.04 5.52
C SER A 22 0.49 25.57 5.54
N VAL A 23 -0.49 24.73 5.88
CA VAL A 23 -1.91 25.14 5.97
C VAL A 23 -2.50 24.88 7.35
N ALA A 24 -3.56 25.65 7.68
CA ALA A 24 -4.35 25.47 8.90
C ALA A 24 -4.99 24.07 8.96
N GLY A 25 -5.23 23.56 10.16
CA GLY A 25 -5.77 22.21 10.37
C GLY A 25 -7.11 21.94 9.67
N THR A 26 -7.96 22.97 9.55
CA THR A 26 -9.25 22.90 8.84
C THR A 26 -9.11 22.64 7.34
N ALA A 27 -7.95 22.94 6.76
CA ALA A 27 -7.64 22.70 5.36
C ALA A 27 -6.93 21.35 5.10
N ARG A 28 -6.66 20.53 6.13
CA ARG A 28 -5.90 19.26 6.01
C ARG A 28 -6.80 18.05 5.74
N THR A 29 -7.59 18.10 4.67
CA THR A 29 -8.52 17.02 4.29
C THR A 29 -7.92 16.05 3.26
N ALA A 30 -6.90 16.49 2.51
CA ALA A 30 -6.24 15.68 1.51
C ALA A 30 -5.59 14.44 2.14
N GLN A 31 -5.80 13.30 1.51
CA GLN A 31 -5.11 12.05 1.84
C GLN A 31 -3.78 12.01 1.11
N GLY A 32 -2.75 11.43 1.75
CA GLY A 32 -1.40 11.29 1.19
C GLY A 32 -1.35 10.67 -0.22
N PRO A 33 -0.18 10.74 -0.89
CA PRO A 33 0.00 10.28 -2.26
C PRO A 33 -0.55 8.87 -2.45
N SER A 34 -1.19 8.62 -3.58
CA SER A 34 -1.76 7.30 -3.88
C SER A 34 -1.50 6.89 -5.31
N MET A 35 -1.42 5.59 -5.53
CA MET A 35 -1.20 4.96 -6.82
C MET A 35 -2.28 3.92 -7.07
N SER A 36 -2.80 3.90 -8.29
CA SER A 36 -3.66 2.81 -8.76
C SER A 36 -2.79 1.64 -9.17
N ALA A 37 -3.15 0.44 -8.73
CA ALA A 37 -2.47 -0.78 -9.10
C ALA A 37 -3.50 -1.90 -9.33
N SER A 38 -3.06 -2.97 -9.99
CA SER A 38 -3.90 -4.12 -10.27
C SER A 38 -4.58 -4.73 -9.03
N PRO A 39 -3.94 -4.90 -7.86
CA PRO A 39 -4.61 -5.39 -6.64
C PRO A 39 -5.56 -4.36 -5.98
N GLY A 40 -5.43 -3.07 -6.30
CA GLY A 40 -6.21 -1.99 -5.71
C GLY A 40 -5.52 -0.62 -5.74
N LYS A 41 -6.17 0.38 -5.16
CA LYS A 41 -5.59 1.72 -4.95
C LYS A 41 -4.89 1.76 -3.60
N ILE A 42 -3.61 2.11 -3.63
CA ILE A 42 -2.73 2.11 -2.46
C ILE A 42 -2.27 3.53 -2.18
N GLN A 43 -2.27 3.91 -0.92
CA GLN A 43 -1.81 5.19 -0.42
C GLN A 43 -0.48 5.02 0.32
N VAL A 44 0.43 5.97 0.13
CA VAL A 44 1.59 6.20 0.99
C VAL A 44 1.11 6.96 2.23
N VAL A 45 1.06 6.27 3.36
CA VAL A 45 0.69 6.85 4.66
C VAL A 45 1.89 7.56 5.28
N GLY A 46 3.08 6.99 5.12
CA GLY A 46 4.28 7.49 5.75
C GLY A 46 5.56 6.86 5.25
N ILE A 47 6.67 7.43 5.70
CA ILE A 47 8.01 6.87 5.60
C ILE A 47 8.56 6.88 7.02
N THR A 48 9.02 5.73 7.50
CA THR A 48 9.50 5.61 8.88
C THR A 48 10.67 4.63 8.95
N THR A 49 11.41 4.68 10.06
CA THR A 49 12.46 3.72 10.38
C THR A 49 11.97 2.84 11.50
N VAL A 50 11.90 1.54 11.26
CA VAL A 50 11.43 0.54 12.23
C VAL A 50 12.65 -0.21 12.79
N PRO A 51 12.82 -0.29 14.12
CA PRO A 51 13.82 -1.18 14.72
C PRO A 51 13.48 -2.65 14.43
N THR A 52 14.45 -3.40 13.90
CA THR A 52 14.31 -4.85 13.64
C THR A 52 15.43 -5.63 14.33
N ALA A 53 15.32 -6.95 14.39
CA ALA A 53 16.38 -7.82 14.91
C ALA A 53 17.73 -7.65 14.18
N SER A 54 17.71 -7.25 12.90
CA SER A 54 18.91 -7.03 12.08
C SER A 54 19.39 -5.57 12.09
N GLY A 55 18.74 -4.68 12.86
CA GLY A 55 19.01 -3.25 12.90
C GLY A 55 17.82 -2.40 12.40
N PRO A 56 17.95 -1.06 12.42
CA PRO A 56 16.90 -0.17 11.94
C PRO A 56 16.71 -0.29 10.42
N GLU A 57 15.47 -0.49 9.97
CA GLU A 57 15.11 -0.55 8.54
C GLU A 57 14.19 0.62 8.18
N LYS A 58 14.58 1.40 7.17
CA LYS A 58 13.72 2.45 6.61
C LYS A 58 12.70 1.82 5.66
N VAL A 59 11.42 2.15 5.85
CA VAL A 59 10.30 1.54 5.14
C VAL A 59 9.28 2.59 4.69
N PHE A 60 8.59 2.28 3.60
CA PHE A 60 7.32 2.90 3.25
C PHE A 60 6.19 2.26 4.06
N VAL A 61 5.29 3.07 4.59
CA VAL A 61 4.04 2.66 5.22
C VAL A 61 2.92 2.85 4.20
N LEU A 62 2.31 1.75 3.77
CA LEU A 62 1.34 1.72 2.70
C LEU A 62 -0.01 1.22 3.19
N ARG A 63 -1.09 1.71 2.60
CA ARG A 63 -2.45 1.30 2.97
C ARG A 63 -3.35 1.18 1.75
N PHE A 64 -4.18 0.13 1.69
CA PHE A 64 -5.23 0.05 0.69
C PHE A 64 -6.34 1.06 0.99
N VAL A 65 -6.62 1.92 0.01
CA VAL A 65 -7.77 2.84 -0.02
C VAL A 65 -8.93 2.26 -0.82
N GLN A 66 -8.62 1.34 -1.73
CA GLN A 66 -9.58 0.50 -2.43
C GLN A 66 -8.87 -0.81 -2.75
N ALA A 67 -9.52 -1.94 -2.61
CA ALA A 67 -8.92 -3.25 -2.87
C ALA A 67 -9.86 -4.13 -3.68
N ARG A 68 -9.31 -5.04 -4.50
CA ARG A 68 -10.12 -6.04 -5.21
C ARG A 68 -10.81 -7.00 -4.26
N ASN A 69 -10.11 -7.43 -3.22
CA ASN A 69 -10.70 -8.16 -2.10
C ASN A 69 -11.10 -7.15 -1.00
N PRO A 70 -12.38 -7.06 -0.61
CA PRO A 70 -12.83 -6.20 0.48
C PRO A 70 -12.07 -6.42 1.79
N ALA A 71 -11.58 -7.63 2.05
CA ALA A 71 -10.81 -7.95 3.25
C ALA A 71 -9.44 -7.25 3.33
N TRP A 72 -8.91 -6.71 2.21
CA TRP A 72 -7.68 -5.92 2.23
C TRP A 72 -7.95 -4.43 2.45
N MET A 73 -9.20 -4.00 2.47
CA MET A 73 -9.54 -2.59 2.61
C MET A 73 -9.01 -2.03 3.93
N LYS A 74 -8.32 -0.88 3.88
CA LYS A 74 -7.64 -0.23 5.01
C LYS A 74 -6.49 -1.03 5.65
N GLU A 75 -6.16 -2.21 5.15
CA GLU A 75 -4.99 -2.96 5.60
C GLU A 75 -3.71 -2.16 5.33
N THR A 76 -2.86 -2.09 6.35
CA THR A 76 -1.57 -1.39 6.32
C THR A 76 -0.45 -2.41 6.22
N PHE A 77 0.54 -2.11 5.38
CA PHE A 77 1.69 -2.98 5.15
C PHE A 77 2.94 -2.15 4.89
N PHE A 78 4.09 -2.81 4.94
CA PHE A 78 5.39 -2.18 4.81
C PHE A 78 6.09 -2.65 3.54
N ALA A 79 6.73 -1.69 2.86
CA ALA A 79 7.66 -1.98 1.78
C ALA A 79 9.04 -1.44 2.15
N LYS A 80 10.09 -2.11 1.72
CA LYS A 80 11.46 -1.61 1.86
C LYS A 80 11.55 -0.24 1.20
N PHE A 81 12.23 0.70 1.85
CA PHE A 81 12.44 2.02 1.27
C PHE A 81 13.37 1.94 0.06
N ASP A 82 12.94 2.60 -1.01
CA ASP A 82 13.69 2.82 -2.25
C ASP A 82 13.40 4.26 -2.69
N GLU A 83 14.44 5.07 -2.79
CA GLU A 83 14.32 6.50 -3.13
C GLU A 83 13.90 6.75 -4.57
N HIS A 84 14.03 5.76 -5.45
CA HIS A 84 13.70 5.83 -6.87
C HIS A 84 12.40 5.12 -7.22
N ALA A 85 11.79 4.39 -6.28
CA ALA A 85 10.53 3.71 -6.53
C ALA A 85 9.39 4.71 -6.77
N SER A 86 8.72 4.56 -7.91
CA SER A 86 7.57 5.39 -8.29
C SER A 86 6.26 4.62 -8.33
N TRP A 87 6.31 3.29 -8.41
CA TRP A 87 5.15 2.43 -8.59
C TRP A 87 5.18 1.22 -7.67
N LEU A 88 4.02 0.60 -7.45
CA LEU A 88 3.90 -0.61 -6.62
C LEU A 88 4.81 -1.75 -7.11
N SER A 89 4.98 -1.88 -8.43
CA SER A 89 5.84 -2.91 -9.04
C SER A 89 7.32 -2.73 -8.72
N ASP A 90 7.73 -1.52 -8.35
CA ASP A 90 9.12 -1.22 -8.01
C ASP A 90 9.40 -1.57 -6.54
N LEU A 91 8.36 -1.75 -5.73
CA LEU A 91 8.45 -1.98 -4.29
C LEU A 91 8.67 -3.45 -3.96
N LYS A 92 9.43 -3.67 -2.88
CA LYS A 92 9.69 -4.99 -2.29
C LYS A 92 9.16 -5.04 -0.86
N PRO A 93 8.70 -6.21 -0.37
CA PRO A 93 8.31 -6.36 1.03
C PRO A 93 9.47 -6.00 1.97
N ALA A 94 9.14 -5.36 3.10
CA ALA A 94 10.11 -5.04 4.15
C ALA A 94 10.42 -6.28 5.02
N PHE A 95 11.41 -6.16 5.91
CA PHE A 95 11.68 -7.12 6.99
C PHE A 95 12.02 -8.54 6.51
N GLY A 96 12.60 -8.66 5.30
CA GLY A 96 12.98 -9.95 4.72
C GLY A 96 11.80 -10.82 4.25
N ALA A 97 10.58 -10.28 4.20
CA ALA A 97 9.43 -11.00 3.66
C ALA A 97 9.61 -11.30 2.15
N LYS A 98 9.13 -12.48 1.72
CA LYS A 98 9.26 -12.94 0.33
C LYS A 98 8.22 -12.35 -0.61
N GLU A 99 7.04 -12.01 -0.09
CA GLU A 99 5.91 -11.47 -0.84
C GLU A 99 5.06 -10.54 0.03
N PHE A 100 4.27 -9.66 -0.58
CA PHE A 100 3.30 -8.87 0.17
C PHE A 100 2.13 -9.75 0.60
N PHE A 101 1.48 -9.38 1.70
CA PHE A 101 0.43 -10.19 2.34
C PHE A 101 -0.75 -10.57 1.44
N TYR A 102 -0.98 -9.80 0.37
CA TYR A 102 -2.10 -9.96 -0.56
C TYR A 102 -1.71 -10.74 -1.82
N GLU A 103 -0.43 -10.98 -2.10
CA GLU A 103 0.00 -11.45 -3.43
C GLU A 103 -0.47 -12.86 -3.73
N ALA A 104 -0.41 -13.79 -2.78
CA ALA A 104 -0.94 -15.14 -2.96
C ALA A 104 -2.44 -15.13 -3.26
N GLU A 105 -3.24 -14.47 -2.42
CA GLU A 105 -4.69 -14.34 -2.63
C GLU A 105 -5.00 -13.59 -3.95
N TYR A 106 -4.19 -12.59 -4.32
CA TYR A 106 -4.37 -11.84 -5.56
C TYR A 106 -4.14 -12.71 -6.81
N ARG A 107 -3.10 -13.57 -6.80
CA ARG A 107 -2.87 -14.53 -7.90
C ARG A 107 -4.06 -15.48 -8.05
N ASP A 108 -4.60 -15.99 -6.95
CA ASP A 108 -5.78 -16.86 -6.96
C ASP A 108 -7.03 -16.14 -7.50
N LEU A 109 -7.18 -14.85 -7.21
CA LEU A 109 -8.29 -14.05 -7.72
C LEU A 109 -8.19 -13.79 -9.22
N VAL A 110 -7.00 -13.46 -9.71
CA VAL A 110 -6.77 -13.20 -11.15
C VAL A 110 -6.95 -14.48 -11.98
N GLY A 111 -6.64 -15.65 -11.42
CA GLY A 111 -6.84 -16.93 -12.08
C GLY A 111 -8.31 -17.37 -12.24
N ARG A 112 -9.26 -16.68 -11.61
CA ARG A 112 -10.71 -16.98 -11.74
C ARG A 112 -11.30 -16.18 -12.90
N GLU A 113 -11.97 -16.86 -13.84
CA GLU A 113 -12.66 -16.20 -14.96
C GLU A 113 -13.68 -15.16 -14.46
N GLY A 114 -13.70 -13.98 -15.09
CA GLY A 114 -14.63 -12.88 -14.77
C GLY A 114 -14.19 -11.91 -13.67
N ALA A 115 -13.02 -12.10 -13.03
CA ALA A 115 -12.56 -11.29 -11.88
C ALA A 115 -11.81 -9.99 -12.26
N SER A 116 -12.29 -9.24 -13.26
CA SER A 116 -11.69 -7.94 -13.62
C SER A 116 -12.15 -6.78 -12.72
N GLY A 117 -13.26 -6.96 -12.01
CA GLY A 117 -13.86 -5.97 -11.11
C GLY A 117 -13.49 -6.13 -9.64
N GLN A 118 -13.86 -5.15 -8.83
CA GLN A 118 -13.85 -5.25 -7.38
C GLN A 118 -14.86 -6.31 -6.94
N LEU A 119 -14.45 -7.23 -6.07
CA LEU A 119 -15.39 -8.16 -5.46
C LEU A 119 -16.26 -7.39 -4.47
N PHE A 120 -17.56 -7.61 -4.53
CA PHE A 120 -18.49 -7.13 -3.53
C PHE A 120 -18.74 -8.23 -2.50
N PRO A 121 -18.92 -7.87 -1.22
CA PRO A 121 -19.34 -8.83 -0.20
C PRO A 121 -20.81 -9.21 -0.44
N SER A 122 -21.10 -10.06 -1.43
CA SER A 122 -22.46 -10.42 -1.84
C SER A 122 -22.92 -11.79 -1.35
N SER A 123 -22.24 -12.41 -0.38
CA SER A 123 -22.72 -13.63 0.28
C SER A 123 -22.05 -13.89 1.64
N ASP A 124 -22.72 -14.63 2.52
CA ASP A 124 -22.28 -15.05 3.87
C ASP A 124 -20.90 -15.74 3.92
N LEU A 125 -20.36 -16.15 2.77
CA LEU A 125 -19.04 -16.76 2.62
C LEU A 125 -17.88 -15.74 2.63
N MET A 126 -18.17 -14.43 2.58
CA MET A 126 -17.22 -13.33 2.73
C MET A 126 -17.36 -12.61 4.07
N LYS A 127 -17.78 -13.30 5.13
CA LYS A 127 -17.66 -12.77 6.50
C LYS A 127 -16.20 -12.38 6.73
N TYR A 128 -15.97 -11.11 7.08
CA TYR A 128 -14.67 -10.54 7.44
C TYR A 128 -13.87 -11.56 8.25
N LYS A 129 -12.91 -12.23 7.61
CA LYS A 129 -11.97 -13.09 8.34
C LYS A 129 -11.07 -12.15 9.11
N LEU A 130 -11.28 -12.05 10.42
CA LEU A 130 -10.31 -11.46 11.34
C LEU A 130 -8.98 -12.17 11.10
N ARG A 131 -8.06 -11.51 10.39
CA ARG A 131 -6.77 -12.08 10.07
C ARG A 131 -5.92 -11.97 11.33
N THR A 132 -5.85 -13.05 12.10
CA THR A 132 -4.91 -13.17 13.21
C THR A 132 -3.50 -13.23 12.63
N ARG A 133 -2.80 -12.10 12.59
CA ARG A 133 -1.38 -12.09 12.19
C ARG A 133 -0.51 -12.20 13.42
N PRO A 134 0.31 -13.25 13.57
CA PRO A 134 1.56 -13.10 14.29
C PRO A 134 2.50 -12.31 13.37
N TYR A 135 2.79 -11.07 13.72
CA TYR A 135 4.10 -10.53 13.34
C TYR A 135 5.11 -11.28 14.22
N ALA A 136 5.71 -12.33 13.67
CA ALA A 136 6.86 -13.01 14.25
C ALA A 136 8.11 -12.52 13.52
#